data_AF-A0A176QFE2-F1
#
_entry.id   AF-A0A176QFE2-F1
#
_cell.length_a   1.000
_cell.length_b   1.000
_cell.length_c   1.000
_cell.angle_alpha   90.00
_cell.angle_beta   90.00
_cell.angle_gamma   90.00
#
_symmetry.space_group_name_H-M   'P 1'
#
loop_
_entity.id
_entity.type
_entity.pdbx_description
1 polymer ?
#
loop_
_entity_poly.entity_id
_entity_poly.type
_entity_poly.pdbx_seq_one_letter_code
_entity_poly.pdbx_strand_id
1 'polypeptide(L)' 'MGRGRAKAKQTKVARELKYYSPDTDLRALERELHTQTGHDERRSVSDDRTSDDDDGYDEWAPRDR' A
#
# COMPACT_ATOMS: atom_id res chain seq x y z
N MET A 1 -9.15 -28.78 -23.97
CA MET A 1 -9.96 -27.59 -24.32
C MET A 1 -10.41 -26.76 -23.09
N GLY A 2 -9.59 -26.63 -22.03
CA GLY A 2 -10.00 -25.92 -20.79
C GLY A 2 -9.20 -24.66 -20.44
N ARG A 3 -8.00 -24.47 -21.01
CA ARG A 3 -7.09 -23.37 -20.65
C ARG A 3 -7.60 -21.98 -21.05
N GLY A 4 -8.27 -21.85 -22.21
CA GLY A 4 -8.77 -20.54 -22.67
C GLY A 4 -9.81 -19.92 -21.74
N ARG A 5 -10.69 -20.75 -21.17
CA ARG A 5 -11.72 -20.29 -20.21
C ARG A 5 -11.10 -19.89 -18.88
N ALA A 6 -10.14 -20.67 -18.38
CA ALA A 6 -9.41 -20.34 -17.15
C ALA A 6 -8.63 -19.03 -17.31
N LYS A 7 -7.92 -18.85 -18.44
CA LYS A 7 -7.18 -17.62 -18.75
C LYS A 7 -8.12 -16.41 -18.82
N ALA A 8 -9.26 -16.53 -19.50
CA ALA A 8 -10.25 -15.46 -19.58
C ALA A 8 -10.79 -15.07 -18.18
N LYS A 9 -11.11 -16.05 -17.33
CA LYS A 9 -11.53 -15.80 -15.94
C LYS A 9 -10.44 -15.09 -15.14
N GLN A 10 -9.19 -15.53 -15.23
CA GLN A 10 -8.07 -14.91 -14.54
C GLN A 10 -7.82 -13.47 -15.01
N THR A 11 -7.86 -13.21 -16.32
CA THR A 11 -7.69 -11.85 -16.84
C THR A 11 -8.81 -10.92 -16.39
N LYS A 12 -10.06 -11.42 -16.29
CA LYS A 12 -11.18 -10.64 -15.74
C LYS A 12 -10.93 -10.27 -14.28
N VAL A 13 -10.62 -11.26 -13.43
CA VAL A 13 -10.32 -11.03 -12.00
C VAL A 13 -9.13 -10.09 -11.83
N ALA A 14 -8.05 -10.27 -12.59
CA ALA A 14 -6.89 -9.40 -12.52
C ALA A 14 -7.22 -7.95 -12.91
N ARG A 15 -8.08 -7.75 -13.90
CA ARG A 15 -8.53 -6.41 -14.29
C ARG A 15 -9.41 -5.79 -13.21
N GLU A 16 -10.34 -6.57 -12.63
CA GLU A 16 -11.12 -6.13 -11.49
C GLU A 16 -10.19 -5.68 -10.36
N LEU A 17 -9.23 -6.51 -9.94
CA LEU A 17 -8.28 -6.16 -8.89
C LEU A 17 -7.40 -4.93 -9.22
N LYS A 18 -6.92 -4.82 -10.47
CA LYS A 18 -6.04 -3.72 -10.88
C LYS A 18 -6.75 -2.37 -10.89
N TYR A 19 -8.02 -2.35 -11.29
CA TYR A 19 -8.80 -1.12 -11.45
C TYR A 19 -9.91 -0.99 -10.40
N TYR A 20 -9.88 -1.83 -9.36
CA TYR A 20 -10.79 -1.72 -8.23
C TYR A 20 -10.35 -0.52 -7.39
N SER A 21 -11.15 0.54 -7.44
CA SER A 21 -11.09 1.58 -6.44
C SER A 21 -12.16 1.26 -5.39
N PRO A 22 -11.80 0.95 -4.14
CA PRO A 22 -12.77 0.83 -3.08
C PRO A 22 -13.48 2.17 -2.86
N ASP A 23 -14.79 2.12 -2.60
CA ASP A 23 -15.53 3.27 -2.12
C ASP A 23 -15.11 3.54 -0.66
N THR A 24 -14.38 4.63 -0.43
CA THR A 24 -13.95 5.03 0.90
C THR A 24 -15.01 5.94 1.54
N ASP A 25 -15.46 5.59 2.75
CA ASP A 25 -16.32 6.48 3.54
C ASP A 25 -15.49 7.64 4.10
N LEU A 26 -15.44 8.73 3.34
CA LEU A 26 -14.71 9.95 3.71
C LEU A 26 -15.19 10.52 5.05
N ARG A 27 -16.47 10.37 5.41
CA ARG A 27 -17.00 10.86 6.68
C ARG A 27 -16.49 10.07 7.87
N ALA A 28 -16.28 8.76 7.71
CA ALA A 28 -15.66 7.95 8.74
C ALA A 28 -14.20 8.34 8.96
N LEU A 29 -13.47 8.56 7.86
CA LEU A 29 -12.07 9.02 7.90
C LEU A 29 -11.91 10.38 8.58
N GLU A 30 -12.77 11.35 8.26
CA GLU A 30 -12.77 12.67 8.88
C GLU A 30 -12.95 12.57 10.41
N ARG A 31 -13.88 11.75 10.89
CA ARG A 31 -14.10 11.55 12.32
C ARG A 31 -12.88 10.98 13.02
N GLU A 32 -12.24 9.96 12.43
CA GLU A 32 -11.04 9.34 12.97
C GLU A 32 -9.88 10.33 13.06
N LEU A 33 -9.65 11.11 12.00
CA LEU A 33 -8.58 12.11 11.96
C LEU A 33 -8.79 13.19 13.03
N HIS A 34 -10.01 13.71 13.17
CA HIS A 34 -10.32 14.70 14.21
C HIS A 34 -10.17 14.13 15.63
N THR A 35 -10.44 12.83 15.84
CA THR A 35 -10.17 12.19 17.13
C THR A 35 -8.69 11.95 17.40
N GLN A 36 -7.88 11.70 16.37
CA GLN A 36 -6.42 11.53 16.52
C GLN A 36 -5.71 12.87 16.79
N THR A 37 -6.10 13.95 16.12
CA THR A 37 -5.52 15.28 16.34
C THR A 37 -5.71 15.80 17.77
N GLY A 38 -6.73 15.34 18.51
CA GLY A 38 -6.91 15.67 19.92
C GLY A 38 -6.05 14.83 20.89
N HIS A 39 -5.49 13.72 20.43
CA HIS A 39 -4.66 12.80 21.23
C HIS A 39 -3.15 12.93 20.95
N ASP A 40 -2.75 13.45 19.78
CA ASP A 40 -1.34 13.57 19.37
C ASP A 40 -0.55 14.70 20.07
N GLU A 41 -1.21 15.65 20.73
CA GLU A 41 -0.50 16.66 21.55
C GLU A 41 0.25 16.04 22.75
N ARG A 42 0.10 14.72 22.99
CA ARG A 42 0.80 13.98 24.05
C ARG A 42 1.92 13.06 23.57
N ARG A 43 2.18 12.92 22.27
CA ARG A 43 3.18 11.97 21.73
C ARG A 43 4.33 12.64 20.98
N SER A 44 4.71 13.85 21.39
CA SER A 44 5.87 14.56 20.85
C SER A 44 7.15 14.25 21.63
N VAL A 45 7.64 13.00 21.67
CA VAL A 45 9.07 12.76 21.98
C VAL A 45 9.51 11.34 21.63
N SER A 46 10.61 11.28 20.88
CA SER A 46 11.56 10.17 20.74
C SER A 46 11.22 9.05 19.76
N ASP A 47 11.77 9.15 18.54
CA ASP A 47 12.71 8.13 18.06
C ASP A 47 13.70 8.76 17.06
N ASP A 48 14.82 9.21 17.61
CA ASP A 48 16.08 9.44 16.90
C ASP A 48 16.81 8.09 16.88
N ARG A 49 16.70 7.29 15.79
CA ARG A 49 17.63 6.17 15.49
C ARG A 49 17.71 5.85 13.99
N THR A 50 18.92 6.06 13.45
CA THR A 50 19.63 5.26 12.41
C THR A 50 18.97 5.13 11.03
N SER A 51 19.40 5.79 9.95
CA SER A 51 20.69 5.64 9.24
C SER A 51 21.08 4.18 8.96
N ASP A 52 20.22 3.38 8.29
CA ASP A 52 20.63 2.13 7.61
C ASP A 52 19.53 1.64 6.62
N ASP A 53 19.25 2.37 5.55
CA ASP A 53 18.27 1.95 4.52
C ASP A 53 18.83 2.22 3.10
N ASP A 54 20.09 1.84 2.87
CA ASP A 54 20.77 1.93 1.56
C ASP A 54 21.34 0.57 1.10
N ASP A 55 20.96 -0.54 1.73
CA ASP A 55 21.47 -1.88 1.43
C ASP A 55 20.48 -2.79 0.68
N GLY A 56 19.19 -2.44 0.65
CA GLY A 56 18.14 -3.24 -0.01
C GLY A 56 17.85 -2.90 -1.48
N TYR A 57 18.27 -1.73 -1.96
CA TYR A 57 17.99 -1.28 -3.33
C TYR A 57 18.97 -1.83 -4.37
N ASP A 58 20.19 -2.16 -3.95
CA ASP A 58 21.26 -2.64 -4.84
C ASP A 58 21.08 -4.11 -5.28
N GLU A 59 20.33 -4.92 -4.51
CA GLU A 59 20.09 -6.33 -4.84
C GLU A 59 19.12 -6.51 -6.03
N TRP A 60 18.21 -5.55 -6.23
CA TRP A 60 17.20 -5.58 -7.28
C TRP A 60 17.57 -4.77 -8.53
N ALA A 61 18.69 -4.06 -8.50
CA ALA A 61 19.21 -3.36 -9.67
C ALA A 61 19.67 -4.39 -10.72
N PRO A 62 19.18 -4.33 -11.96
CA PRO A 62 19.65 -5.21 -13.02
C PRO A 62 21.14 -4.96 -13.22
N ARG A 63 21.98 -5.97 -12.94
CA ARG A 63 23.40 -5.92 -13.28
C ARG A 63 23.49 -5.87 -14.80
N ASP A 64 23.71 -4.69 -15.36
CA ASP A 64 23.98 -4.49 -16.77
C ASP A 64 25.12 -5.43 -17.20
N ARG A 65 24.87 -6.23 -18.23
CA ARG A 65 25.81 -7.20 -18.81
C ARG A 65 25.96 -6.93 -20.30
#